data_AF-A0A4D4LFK5-F1
#
_entry.id   AF-A0A4D4LFK5-F1
#
_cell.length_a   1.000
_cell.length_b   1.000
_cell.length_c   1.000
_cell.angle_alpha   90.00
_cell.angle_beta   90.00
_cell.angle_gamma   90.00
#
_symmetry.space_group_name_H-M   'P 1'
#
loop_
_entity.id
_entity.type
_entity.pdbx_description
1 polymer ?
#
loop_
_entity_poly.entity_id
_entity_poly.type
_entity_poly.pdbx_seq_one_letter_code
_entity_poly.pdbx_strand_id
1 'polypeptide(L)'
;MRWWLDLTAAGGEGMVVKPLQGFVRKGDGRLVQPGVKCRGREYLRIIYGPEYTRPENLARLRERHLGHKRSLALREYALGLEALDRLAEGEPLWRVHEAVFAVLALESEPVDPRL
;
A
#
# COMPACT_ATOMS: atom_id res chain seq x y z
N MET A 1 -19.97 -2.98 -5.58
CA MET A 1 -19.79 -4.09 -4.59
C MET A 1 -19.82 -5.46 -5.26
N ARG A 2 -20.84 -5.79 -6.06
CA ARG A 2 -21.03 -7.15 -6.65
C ARG A 2 -19.78 -7.72 -7.34
N TRP A 3 -19.18 -6.96 -8.25
CA TRP A 3 -17.94 -7.36 -8.94
C TRP A 3 -16.82 -7.86 -8.00
N TRP A 4 -16.58 -7.15 -6.89
CA TRP A 4 -15.53 -7.54 -5.94
C TRP A 4 -15.89 -8.82 -5.16
N LEU A 5 -17.17 -8.98 -4.81
CA LEU A 5 -17.65 -10.21 -4.18
C LEU A 5 -17.51 -11.40 -5.12
N ASP A 6 -17.88 -11.25 -6.40
CA ASP A 6 -17.77 -12.31 -7.40
C ASP A 6 -16.30 -12.68 -7.65
N LEU A 7 -15.42 -11.69 -7.81
CA LEU A 7 -13.98 -11.89 -7.99
C LEU A 7 -13.36 -12.68 -6.82
N THR A 8 -13.67 -12.29 -5.59
CA THR A 8 -13.09 -12.92 -4.40
C THR A 8 -13.73 -14.29 -4.10
N ALA A 9 -14.99 -14.50 -4.44
CA ALA A 9 -15.64 -15.81 -4.36
C ALA A 9 -15.08 -16.80 -5.39
N ALA A 10 -14.62 -16.31 -6.55
CA ALA A 10 -13.94 -17.10 -7.57
C ALA A 10 -12.46 -17.39 -7.25
N GLY A 11 -11.96 -17.01 -6.05
CA GLY A 11 -10.59 -17.27 -5.61
C GLY A 11 -9.61 -16.11 -5.82
N GLY A 12 -10.06 -14.97 -6.34
CA GLY A 12 -9.22 -13.77 -6.46
C GLY A 12 -8.81 -13.22 -5.09
N GLU A 13 -7.59 -12.68 -5.00
CA GLU A 13 -7.08 -12.07 -3.75
C GLU A 13 -7.96 -10.90 -3.28
N GLY A 14 -8.40 -10.04 -4.21
CA GLY A 14 -9.12 -8.82 -3.91
C GLY A 14 -8.86 -7.73 -4.94
N MET A 15 -8.86 -6.47 -4.50
CA MET A 15 -8.66 -5.32 -5.36
C MET A 15 -7.67 -4.31 -4.77
N VAL A 16 -7.10 -3.48 -5.65
CA VAL A 16 -6.39 -2.26 -5.27
C VAL A 16 -7.21 -1.07 -5.78
N VAL A 17 -7.69 -0.23 -4.87
CA VAL A 17 -8.44 0.99 -5.20
C VAL A 17 -7.46 2.12 -5.38
N LYS A 18 -7.50 2.80 -6.54
CA LYS A 18 -6.57 3.87 -6.90
C LYS A 18 -7.34 5.16 -7.21
N PRO A 19 -6.79 6.35 -6.91
CA PRO A 19 -7.33 7.62 -7.41
C PRO A 19 -7.30 7.64 -8.94
N LEU A 20 -8.37 8.09 -9.58
CA LEU A 20 -8.46 8.12 -11.04
C LEU A 20 -7.37 9.00 -11.67
N GLN A 21 -7.08 10.14 -11.04
CA GLN A 21 -6.10 11.11 -11.52
C GLN A 21 -4.65 10.77 -11.11
N GLY A 22 -4.40 9.69 -10.36
CA GLY A 22 -3.06 9.35 -9.88
C GLY A 22 -2.58 10.25 -8.75
N PHE A 23 -1.49 10.99 -8.96
CA PHE A 23 -0.81 11.86 -7.97
C PHE A 23 -1.71 13.00 -7.48
N VAL A 24 -2.60 12.70 -6.54
CA VAL A 24 -3.61 13.64 -6.03
C VAL A 24 -3.18 14.18 -4.66
N ARG A 25 -3.32 15.50 -4.49
CA ARG A 25 -3.21 16.18 -3.19
C ARG A 25 -4.60 16.56 -2.68
N LYS A 26 -4.76 16.52 -1.36
CA LYS A 26 -5.93 17.04 -0.65
C LYS A 26 -5.87 18.56 -0.58
N GLY A 27 -6.96 19.20 -0.15
CA GLY A 27 -7.02 20.66 0.05
C GLY A 27 -6.04 21.20 1.09
N ASP A 28 -5.52 20.35 1.98
CA ASP A 28 -4.47 20.67 2.96
C ASP A 28 -3.04 20.43 2.43
N GLY A 29 -2.89 20.14 1.14
CA GLY A 29 -1.60 19.89 0.48
C GLY A 29 -1.03 18.48 0.65
N ARG A 30 -1.64 17.63 1.50
CA ARG A 30 -1.17 16.26 1.76
C ARG A 30 -1.51 15.33 0.60
N LEU A 31 -0.62 14.39 0.30
CA LEU A 31 -0.88 13.37 -0.72
C LEU A 31 -1.98 12.39 -0.30
N VAL A 32 -2.81 12.03 -1.27
CA VAL A 32 -3.75 10.91 -1.18
C VAL A 32 -2.98 9.60 -1.38
N GLN A 33 -3.42 8.52 -0.73
CA GLN A 33 -2.82 7.20 -0.94
C GLN A 33 -2.93 6.79 -2.41
N PRO A 34 -1.82 6.40 -3.06
CA PRO A 34 -1.82 6.06 -4.49
C PRO A 34 -2.55 4.75 -4.77
N GLY A 35 -2.68 3.88 -3.77
CA GLY A 35 -3.42 2.64 -3.84
C GLY A 35 -3.79 2.12 -2.46
N VAL A 36 -5.00 1.59 -2.32
CA VAL A 36 -5.47 0.92 -1.10
C VAL A 36 -5.86 -0.51 -1.43
N LYS A 37 -5.17 -1.47 -0.80
CA LYS A 37 -5.47 -2.90 -0.92
C LYS A 37 -6.74 -3.27 -0.14
N CYS A 38 -7.66 -3.97 -0.77
CA CYS A 38 -8.88 -4.52 -0.17
C CYS A 38 -9.00 -6.00 -0.56
N ARG A 39 -8.59 -6.87 0.37
CA ARG A 39 -8.45 -8.31 0.16
C ARG A 39 -9.72 -9.06 0.59
N GLY A 40 -10.04 -10.13 -0.14
CA GLY A 40 -11.18 -11.00 0.10
C GLY A 40 -11.05 -11.81 1.37
N ARG A 41 -12.20 -12.23 1.92
CA ARG A 41 -12.29 -12.94 3.20
C ARG A 41 -11.46 -14.24 3.22
N GLU A 42 -11.55 -15.05 2.17
CA GLU A 42 -10.86 -16.34 2.13
C GLU A 42 -9.35 -16.18 1.95
N TYR A 43 -8.92 -15.24 1.09
CA TYR A 43 -7.50 -14.91 0.95
C TYR A 43 -6.87 -14.45 2.28
N LEU A 44 -7.58 -13.65 3.07
CA LEU A 44 -7.09 -13.16 4.36
C LEU A 44 -6.79 -14.29 5.38
N ARG A 45 -7.25 -15.53 5.16
CA ARG A 45 -6.84 -16.69 5.98
C ARG A 45 -5.36 -17.02 5.81
N ILE A 46 -4.78 -16.75 4.62
CA ILE A 46 -3.35 -16.92 4.36
C ILE A 46 -2.53 -15.95 5.22
N ILE A 47 -3.07 -14.74 5.44
CA ILE A 47 -2.37 -13.65 6.13
C ILE A 47 -2.57 -13.69 7.66
N TYR A 48 -3.80 -13.96 8.11
CA TYR A 48 -4.17 -13.90 9.54
C TYR A 48 -4.40 -15.28 10.18
N GLY A 49 -4.24 -16.36 9.42
CA GLY A 49 -4.49 -17.73 9.84
C GLY A 49 -5.93 -18.20 9.55
N PRO A 50 -6.16 -19.52 9.51
CA PRO A 50 -7.44 -20.11 9.09
C PRO A 50 -8.61 -19.71 9.98
N GLU A 51 -8.37 -19.36 11.24
CA GLU A 51 -9.38 -19.11 12.27
C GLU A 51 -9.63 -17.62 12.53
N TYR A 52 -9.05 -16.72 11.72
CA TYR A 52 -9.12 -15.28 11.97
C TYR A 52 -10.54 -14.72 11.98
N THR A 53 -11.49 -15.42 11.36
CA THR A 53 -12.90 -15.04 11.30
C THR A 53 -13.70 -15.34 12.58
N ARG A 54 -13.11 -16.04 13.56
CA ARG A 54 -13.77 -16.24 14.86
C ARG A 54 -13.99 -14.88 15.55
N PRO A 55 -15.13 -14.64 16.22
CA PRO A 55 -15.47 -13.32 16.77
C PRO A 55 -14.38 -12.69 17.63
N GLU A 56 -13.76 -13.47 18.51
CA GLU A 56 -12.68 -13.06 19.41
C GLU A 56 -11.41 -12.66 18.66
N ASN A 57 -11.04 -13.41 17.62
CA ASN A 57 -9.89 -13.09 16.76
C ASN A 57 -10.17 -11.84 15.93
N LEU A 58 -11.37 -11.73 15.37
CA LEU A 58 -11.77 -10.63 14.52
C LEU A 58 -11.86 -9.31 15.30
N ALA A 59 -12.37 -9.34 16.53
CA ALA A 59 -12.42 -8.19 17.42
C ALA A 59 -11.01 -7.64 17.67
N ARG A 60 -10.06 -8.49 18.09
CA ARG A 60 -8.66 -8.11 18.28
C ARG A 60 -8.00 -7.61 16.99
N LEU A 61 -8.26 -8.27 15.86
CA LEU A 61 -7.68 -7.88 14.58
C LEU A 61 -8.25 -6.58 14.01
N ARG A 62 -9.38 -6.06 14.51
CA ARG A 62 -9.89 -4.74 14.09
C ARG A 62 -9.12 -3.58 14.69
N GLU A 63 -8.48 -3.79 15.84
CA GLU A 63 -7.58 -2.83 16.45
C GLU A 63 -6.26 -2.78 15.66
N ARG A 64 -6.17 -1.85 14.70
CA ARG A 64 -4.99 -1.73 13.83
C ARG A 64 -4.52 -0.30 13.68
N HIS A 65 -3.20 -0.13 13.79
CA HIS A 65 -2.52 1.14 13.59
C HIS A 65 -1.98 1.24 12.15
N LEU A 66 -2.82 1.73 11.24
CA LEU A 66 -2.44 1.88 9.82
C LEU A 66 -1.60 3.14 9.53
N GLY A 67 -1.42 4.03 10.51
CA GLY A 67 -0.81 5.34 10.30
C GLY A 67 0.63 5.27 9.80
N HIS A 68 1.45 4.41 10.40
CA HIS A 68 2.86 4.27 10.05
C HIS A 68 3.06 3.71 8.63
N LYS A 69 2.38 2.60 8.28
CA LYS A 69 2.44 2.03 6.91
C LYS A 69 1.91 3.01 5.86
N ARG A 70 0.85 3.76 6.17
CA ARG A 70 0.33 4.82 5.29
C ARG A 70 1.36 5.93 5.06
N SER A 71 2.10 6.32 6.09
CA SER A 71 3.17 7.33 5.98
C SER A 71 4.34 6.84 5.14
N LEU A 72 4.78 5.59 5.35
CA LEU A 72 5.83 4.94 4.55
C LEU A 72 5.43 4.88 3.07
N ALA A 73 4.25 4.34 2.77
CA ALA A 73 3.76 4.22 1.39
C ALA A 73 3.73 5.56 0.63
N LEU A 74 3.40 6.66 1.31
CA LEU A 74 3.42 8.00 0.68
C LEU A 74 4.83 8.50 0.41
N ARG A 75 5.79 8.23 1.30
CA ARG A 75 7.20 8.63 1.13
C ARG A 75 7.86 7.81 0.03
N GLU A 76 7.68 6.49 0.05
CA GLU A 76 8.13 5.58 -1.01
C GLU A 76 7.56 6.00 -2.37
N TYR A 77 6.26 6.30 -2.44
CA TYR A 77 5.61 6.75 -3.66
C TYR A 77 6.20 8.06 -4.20
N ALA A 78 6.42 9.05 -3.33
CA ALA A 78 7.01 10.33 -3.74
C ALA A 78 8.46 10.17 -4.23
N LEU A 79 9.27 9.37 -3.54
CA LEU A 79 10.65 9.07 -3.96
C LEU A 79 10.69 8.28 -5.28
N GLY A 80 9.75 7.37 -5.50
CA GLY A 80 9.63 6.65 -6.76
C GLY A 80 9.29 7.57 -7.94
N LEU A 81 8.40 8.54 -7.75
CA LEU A 81 8.10 9.55 -8.77
C LEU A 81 9.32 10.44 -9.05
N GLU A 82 9.99 10.93 -8.01
CA GLU A 82 11.22 11.71 -8.14
C GLU A 82 12.30 10.95 -8.93
N ALA A 83 12.50 9.66 -8.67
CA ALA A 83 13.46 8.84 -9.41
C ALA A 83 13.11 8.76 -10.91
N LEU A 84 11.81 8.63 -11.24
CA LEU A 84 11.34 8.58 -12.62
C LEU A 84 11.49 9.93 -13.31
N ASP A 85 11.19 11.04 -12.63
CA ASP A 85 11.33 12.39 -13.17
C ASP A 85 12.81 12.70 -13.48
N ARG A 86 13.72 12.44 -12.52
CA ARG A 86 15.18 12.59 -12.71
C ARG A 86 15.70 11.77 -13.89
N LEU A 87 15.20 10.53 -14.04
CA LEU A 87 15.56 9.67 -15.16
C LEU A 87 15.08 10.25 -16.49
N ALA A 88 13.84 10.73 -16.55
CA ALA A 88 13.25 11.31 -17.75
C ALA A 88 13.94 12.62 -18.18
N GLU A 89 14.42 13.40 -17.22
CA GLU A 89 15.18 14.63 -17.46
C GLU A 89 16.65 14.39 -17.83
N GLY A 90 17.12 13.14 -17.76
CA GLY A 90 18.51 12.78 -18.09
C GLY A 90 19.51 13.19 -17.02
N GLU A 91 19.09 13.30 -15.75
CA GLU A 91 20.01 13.57 -14.66
C GLU A 91 21.08 12.46 -14.53
N PRO A 92 22.27 12.77 -13.97
CA PRO A 92 23.28 11.76 -13.70
C PRO A 92 22.75 10.59 -12.87
N LEU A 93 23.20 9.37 -13.17
CA LEU A 93 22.70 8.14 -12.54
C LEU A 93 22.70 8.17 -11.01
N TRP A 94 23.69 8.83 -10.39
CA TRP A 94 23.77 8.93 -8.93
C TRP A 94 22.60 9.73 -8.32
N ARG A 95 22.03 10.69 -9.05
CA ARG A 95 20.83 11.44 -8.64
C ARG A 95 19.58 10.59 -8.72
N VAL A 96 19.46 9.76 -9.76
CA VAL A 96 18.36 8.79 -9.86
C VAL A 96 18.45 7.76 -8.74
N HIS A 97 19.65 7.20 -8.53
CA HIS A 97 19.91 6.20 -7.50
C HIS A 97 19.75 6.72 -6.07
N GLU A 98 20.00 8.01 -5.81
CA GLU A 98 19.71 8.62 -4.51
C GLU A 98 18.25 8.38 -4.08
N ALA A 99 17.29 8.65 -4.97
CA ALA A 99 15.87 8.45 -4.68
C ALA A 99 15.49 6.95 -4.62
N VAL A 100 16.04 6.13 -5.53
CA VAL A 100 15.80 4.67 -5.54
C VAL A 100 16.31 4.01 -4.25
N PHE A 101 17.51 4.33 -3.80
CA PHE A 101 18.07 3.76 -2.58
C PHE A 101 17.38 4.30 -1.32
N ALA A 102 16.84 5.51 -1.34
CA ALA A 102 15.99 6.00 -0.27
C ALA A 102 14.72 5.15 -0.12
N VAL A 103 14.08 4.69 -1.21
CA VAL A 103 12.96 3.73 -1.14
C VAL A 103 13.39 2.43 -0.47
N LEU A 104 14.54 1.87 -0.88
CA LEU A 104 15.07 0.63 -0.30
C LEU A 104 15.36 0.78 1.21
N ALA A 105 15.90 1.94 1.61
CA ALA A 105 16.15 2.24 3.02
C ALA A 105 14.83 2.31 3.82
N LEU A 106 13.77 2.91 3.26
CA LEU A 106 12.46 2.97 3.93
C LEU A 106 11.80 1.60 4.11
N GLU A 107 11.97 0.68 3.15
CA GLU A 107 11.46 -0.69 3.28
C GLU A 107 12.16 -1.52 4.37
N SER A 108 13.31 -1.05 4.87
CA SER A 108 14.01 -1.66 6.00
C SER A 108 13.45 -1.22 7.37
N GLU A 109 12.55 -0.22 7.40
CA GLU A 109 11.87 0.20 8.64
C GLU A 109 10.91 -0.89 9.12
N PRO A 110 10.91 -1.25 10.42
CA PRO A 110 10.05 -2.30 10.93
C PRO A 110 8.58 -1.88 10.87
N VAL A 111 7.78 -2.64 10.12
CA VAL A 111 6.32 -2.51 10.08
C VAL A 111 5.67 -3.86 10.31
N ASP A 112 4.43 -3.87 10.83
CA ASP A 112 3.64 -5.10 10.93
C ASP A 112 3.56 -5.79 9.55
N PRO A 113 4.13 -7.01 9.40
CA PRO A 113 4.24 -7.69 8.10
C PRO A 113 2.88 -8.12 7.53
N ARG A 114 1.82 -8.03 8.34
CA ARG A 114 0.47 -8.44 7.95
C ARG A 114 -0.30 -7.31 7.25
N LEU A 115 0.23 -6.08 7.21
CA LEU A 115 -0.44 -4.89 6.68
C LEU A 115 -0.20 -4.67 5.17
#